data_AF-A0A7N2N9Z7-F1
#
_entry.id   AF-A0A7N2N9Z7-F1
#
_cell.length_a   1.000
_cell.length_b   1.000
_cell.length_c   1.000
_cell.angle_alpha   90.00
_cell.angle_beta   90.00
_cell.angle_gamma   90.00
#
_symmetry.space_group_name_H-M   'P 1'
#
loop_
_entity.id
_entity.type
_entity.pdbx_description
1 polymer ?
#
loop_
_entity_poly.entity_id
_entity_poly.type
_entity_poly.pdbx_seq_one_letter_code
_entity_poly.pdbx_strand_id
1 'polypeptide(L)'
;MDDSCVVCAETLLWVAYGSCGHREVCSTCVIRLRFICDDRRCCLCKSESNIIFVTKALGDYTRMINDFSVFPADPIEGQVGQYWYHEGTQAYFDDMDHYKMIKAMCRLSCIVCDKKNEQRNEGSKRRAGFKNIEQLRGHLFHQHRLFMCSLCLEGRKVRYVCMK
;
A
#
# COMPACT_ATOMS: atom_id res chain seq x y z
N MET A 1 26.22 -3.06 -7.61
CA MET A 1 25.17 -3.09 -8.65
C MET A 1 23.85 -2.78 -7.96
N ASP A 2 22.94 -2.13 -8.67
CA ASP A 2 21.86 -1.27 -8.16
C ASP A 2 20.67 -2.04 -7.56
N ASP A 3 20.92 -2.97 -6.64
CA ASP A 3 19.90 -3.82 -6.01
C ASP A 3 19.21 -3.14 -4.81
N SER A 4 19.20 -1.81 -4.76
CA SER A 4 18.64 -1.04 -3.65
C SER A 4 17.55 -0.08 -4.12
N CYS A 5 16.50 0.02 -3.32
CA CYS A 5 15.38 0.91 -3.59
C CYS A 5 15.84 2.37 -3.52
N VAL A 6 15.61 3.17 -4.57
CA VAL A 6 15.97 4.61 -4.60
C VAL A 6 15.21 5.44 -3.55
N VAL A 7 14.21 4.83 -2.91
CA VAL A 7 13.33 5.47 -1.95
C VAL A 7 13.70 5.12 -0.50
N CYS A 8 13.89 3.84 -0.16
CA CYS A 8 14.22 3.41 1.21
C CYS A 8 15.65 2.90 1.40
N ALA A 9 16.44 2.80 0.33
CA ALA A 9 17.78 2.22 0.30
C ALA A 9 17.86 0.74 0.78
N GLU A 10 16.72 0.05 0.90
CA GLU A 10 16.66 -1.38 1.21
C GLU A 10 16.76 -2.22 -0.05
N THR A 11 17.18 -3.48 0.09
CA THR A 11 17.32 -4.41 -1.02
C THR A 11 16.01 -4.62 -1.79
N LEU A 12 16.07 -4.55 -3.11
CA LEU A 12 14.95 -4.79 -4.01
C LEU A 12 14.65 -6.28 -4.13
N LEU A 13 13.82 -6.81 -3.23
CA LEU A 13 13.27 -8.17 -3.35
C LEU A 13 11.96 -8.21 -4.16
N TRP A 14 11.16 -7.15 -4.01
CA TRP A 14 9.88 -6.97 -4.68
C TRP A 14 9.79 -5.57 -5.23
N VAL A 15 9.42 -5.45 -6.49
CA VAL A 15 9.31 -4.18 -7.22
C VAL A 15 7.88 -3.93 -7.61
N ALA A 16 7.53 -2.66 -7.74
CA ALA A 16 6.24 -2.25 -8.28
C ALA A 16 6.44 -1.19 -9.36
N TYR A 17 5.83 -1.39 -10.51
CA TYR A 17 5.97 -0.49 -11.66
C TYR A 17 4.63 -0.29 -12.39
N GLY A 18 4.48 0.85 -13.04
CA GLY A 18 3.35 1.13 -13.94
C GLY A 18 3.75 0.95 -15.41
N SER A 19 2.93 1.47 -16.33
CA SER A 19 3.22 1.47 -17.77
C SER A 19 4.54 2.15 -18.16
N CYS A 20 5.08 3.01 -17.30
CA CYS A 20 6.39 3.64 -17.48
C CYS A 20 7.59 2.68 -17.29
N GLY A 21 7.40 1.49 -16.73
CA GLY A 21 8.43 0.46 -16.64
C GLY A 21 9.57 0.68 -15.61
N HIS A 22 9.57 1.79 -14.86
CA HIS A 22 10.57 2.03 -13.81
C HIS A 22 10.38 1.07 -12.63
N ARG A 23 11.43 0.32 -12.28
CA ARG A 23 11.46 -0.77 -11.29
C ARG A 23 12.43 -0.52 -10.15
N GLU A 24 13.05 0.66 -10.09
CA GLU A 24 14.05 1.04 -9.10
C GLU A 24 13.45 1.31 -7.70
N VAL A 25 12.17 1.03 -7.49
CA VAL A 25 11.44 1.27 -6.23
C VAL A 25 10.82 -0.03 -5.73
N CYS A 26 11.00 -0.31 -4.43
CA CYS A 26 10.39 -1.49 -3.81
C CYS A 26 8.87 -1.37 -3.73
N SER A 27 8.19 -2.52 -3.79
CA SER A 27 6.72 -2.58 -3.74
C SER A 27 6.15 -1.87 -2.51
N THR A 28 6.78 -2.01 -1.34
CA THR A 28 6.33 -1.36 -0.11
C THR A 28 6.35 0.16 -0.22
N CYS A 29 7.36 0.74 -0.86
CA CYS A 29 7.43 2.19 -1.02
C CYS A 29 6.35 2.71 -1.99
N VAL A 30 6.14 2.04 -3.12
CA VAL A 30 5.10 2.42 -4.09
C VAL A 30 3.70 2.27 -3.49
N ILE A 31 3.44 1.16 -2.80
CA ILE A 31 2.16 0.89 -2.12
C ILE A 31 1.89 1.95 -1.06
N ARG A 32 2.89 2.31 -0.25
CA ARG A 32 2.72 3.39 0.74
C ARG A 32 2.40 4.72 0.08
N LEU A 33 3.10 5.08 -0.99
CA LEU A 33 2.84 6.34 -1.68
C LEU A 33 1.39 6.39 -2.20
N ARG A 34 0.92 5.30 -2.82
CA ARG A 34 -0.46 5.18 -3.33
C ARG A 34 -1.51 5.12 -2.24
N PHE A 35 -1.32 4.26 -1.25
CA PHE A 35 -2.34 4.02 -0.22
C PHE A 35 -2.38 5.15 0.81
N ILE A 36 -1.22 5.71 1.15
CA ILE A 36 -1.10 6.67 2.25
C ILE A 36 -1.22 8.11 1.77
N CYS A 37 -0.52 8.43 0.69
CA CYS A 37 -0.48 9.80 0.17
C CYS A 37 -1.44 10.02 -1.00
N ASP A 38 -2.15 8.97 -1.45
CA ASP A 38 -2.97 8.98 -2.67
C ASP A 38 -2.20 9.41 -3.94
N ASP A 39 -0.86 9.31 -3.92
CA ASP A 39 -0.03 9.71 -5.06
C ASP A 39 0.23 8.51 -5.99
N ARG A 40 -0.39 8.56 -7.17
CA ARG A 40 -0.36 7.52 -8.21
C ARG A 40 0.73 7.74 -9.25
N ARG A 41 1.60 8.72 -9.05
CA ARG A 41 2.68 9.03 -9.99
C ARG A 41 3.89 8.14 -9.75
N CYS A 42 4.60 7.85 -10.83
CA CYS A 42 5.90 7.20 -10.74
C CYS A 42 6.88 8.10 -9.95
N CYS A 43 7.65 7.51 -9.04
CA CYS A 43 8.62 8.26 -8.23
C CYS A 43 9.72 8.90 -9.10
N LEU A 44 10.03 8.31 -10.26
CA LEU A 44 11.12 8.72 -11.14
C LEU A 44 10.64 9.70 -12.21
N CYS A 45 9.77 9.26 -13.13
CA CYS A 45 9.34 10.07 -14.27
C CYS A 45 8.10 10.93 -14.01
N LYS A 46 7.48 10.81 -12.83
CA LYS A 46 6.24 11.52 -12.44
C LYS A 46 5.02 11.24 -13.32
N SER A 47 5.11 10.33 -14.29
CA SER A 47 3.97 9.87 -15.07
C SER A 47 2.92 9.26 -14.16
N GLU A 48 1.65 9.65 -14.36
CA GLU A 48 0.53 9.05 -13.67
C GLU A 48 0.34 7.61 -14.14
N SER A 49 0.00 6.70 -13.21
CA SER A 49 -0.32 5.32 -13.54
C SER A 49 -1.47 4.86 -12.65
N ASN A 50 -2.62 4.62 -13.26
CA ASN A 50 -3.79 4.11 -12.54
C ASN A 50 -3.58 2.67 -12.08
N ILE A 51 -2.87 1.86 -12.87
CA ILE A 51 -2.61 0.46 -12.57
C ILE A 51 -1.11 0.28 -12.38
N ILE A 52 -0.73 -0.50 -11.36
CA ILE A 52 0.65 -0.98 -11.19
C ILE A 52 0.69 -2.49 -11.11
N PHE A 53 1.84 -3.05 -11.46
CA PHE A 53 2.14 -4.46 -11.32
C PHE A 53 3.26 -4.66 -10.32
N VAL A 54 3.07 -5.64 -9.43
CA VAL A 54 3.99 -5.99 -8.35
C VAL A 54 4.51 -7.38 -8.60
N THR A 55 5.83 -7.51 -8.63
CA THR A 55 6.51 -8.78 -8.91
C THR A 55 7.84 -8.89 -8.18
N LYS A 56 8.35 -10.12 -8.11
CA LYS A 56 9.63 -10.43 -7.47
C LYS A 56 10.78 -9.96 -8.36
N ALA A 57 11.73 -9.23 -7.78
CA ALA A 57 12.93 -8.80 -8.49
C ALA A 57 13.94 -9.96 -8.54
N LEU A 58 13.97 -10.66 -9.67
CA LEU A 58 14.88 -11.78 -9.96
C LEU A 58 15.91 -11.39 -11.04
N GLY A 59 16.25 -10.11 -11.15
CA GLY A 59 17.08 -9.58 -12.22
C GLY A 59 16.45 -9.83 -13.59
N ASP A 60 17.22 -10.39 -14.52
CA ASP A 60 16.79 -10.72 -15.90
C ASP A 60 15.65 -11.75 -15.97
N TYR A 61 15.42 -12.53 -14.91
CA TYR A 61 14.34 -13.52 -14.86
C TYR A 61 13.01 -12.96 -14.37
N THR A 62 12.95 -11.67 -14.05
CA THR A 62 11.72 -11.02 -13.60
C THR A 62 10.70 -11.03 -14.74
N ARG A 63 9.56 -11.71 -14.55
CA ARG A 63 8.47 -11.71 -15.53
C ARG A 63 7.88 -10.30 -15.62
N MET A 64 7.95 -9.72 -16.82
CA MET A 64 7.45 -8.38 -17.08
C MET A 64 6.13 -8.40 -17.83
N ILE A 65 5.24 -7.50 -17.44
CA ILE A 65 4.01 -7.19 -18.17
C ILE A 65 4.17 -5.78 -18.70
N ASN A 66 4.39 -5.67 -20.00
CA ASN A 66 4.54 -4.38 -20.67
C ASN A 66 3.19 -3.84 -21.16
N ASP A 67 2.27 -4.73 -21.50
CA ASP A 67 0.92 -4.38 -21.90
C ASP A 67 -0.02 -4.46 -20.69
N PHE A 68 -0.39 -3.31 -20.13
CA PHE A 68 -1.35 -3.21 -19.03
C PHE A 68 -2.80 -3.33 -19.52
N SER A 69 -3.04 -3.38 -20.83
CA SER A 69 -4.36 -3.57 -21.44
C SER A 69 -4.94 -4.97 -21.18
N VAL A 70 -4.09 -5.93 -20.77
CA VAL A 70 -4.50 -7.27 -20.35
C VAL A 70 -5.31 -7.28 -19.05
N PHE A 71 -5.24 -6.21 -18.26
CA PHE A 71 -5.98 -6.11 -17.01
C PHE A 71 -7.40 -5.61 -17.25
N PRO A 72 -8.42 -6.21 -16.60
CA PRO A 72 -9.80 -5.75 -16.77
C PRO A 72 -9.98 -4.32 -16.27
N ALA A 73 -10.91 -3.58 -16.88
CA ALA A 73 -11.16 -2.17 -16.58
C ALA A 73 -11.81 -1.92 -15.21
N ASP A 74 -12.62 -2.86 -14.72
CA ASP A 74 -13.29 -2.80 -13.42
C ASP A 74 -13.00 -4.07 -12.60
N PRO A 75 -11.76 -4.21 -12.08
CA PRO A 75 -11.38 -5.36 -11.27
C PRO A 75 -11.99 -5.29 -9.87
N ILE A 76 -12.53 -6.42 -9.41
CA ILE A 76 -12.95 -6.60 -8.02
C ILE A 76 -11.75 -7.06 -7.19
N GLU A 77 -11.64 -6.55 -5.96
CA GLU A 77 -10.66 -6.99 -4.97
C GLU A 77 -10.58 -8.52 -4.86
N GLY A 78 -9.37 -9.08 -4.98
CA GLY A 78 -9.15 -10.53 -4.88
C GLY A 78 -8.53 -11.12 -6.15
N GLN A 79 -8.85 -12.37 -6.44
CA GLN A 79 -8.24 -13.08 -7.57
C GLN A 79 -8.90 -12.65 -8.89
N VAL A 80 -8.07 -12.26 -9.86
CA VAL A 80 -8.46 -11.83 -11.20
C VAL A 80 -7.62 -12.62 -12.21
N GLY A 81 -8.19 -13.72 -12.71
CA GLY A 81 -7.47 -14.66 -13.57
C GLY A 81 -6.28 -15.29 -12.84
N GLN A 82 -5.08 -15.09 -13.39
CA GLN A 82 -3.82 -15.57 -12.81
C GLN A 82 -3.18 -14.59 -11.81
N TYR A 83 -3.75 -13.40 -11.62
CA TYR A 83 -3.22 -12.35 -10.78
C TYR A 83 -4.13 -12.08 -9.58
N TRP A 84 -3.59 -11.38 -8.58
CA TRP A 84 -4.36 -10.87 -7.45
C TRP A 84 -4.42 -9.36 -7.51
N TYR A 85 -5.60 -8.77 -7.32
CA TYR A 85 -5.82 -7.34 -7.39
C TYR A 85 -6.15 -6.77 -6.00
N HIS A 86 -5.50 -5.65 -5.68
CA HIS A 86 -5.79 -4.85 -4.49
C HIS A 86 -6.40 -3.49 -4.88
N GLU A 87 -7.68 -3.31 -4.59
CA GLU A 87 -8.50 -2.14 -4.96
C GLU A 87 -7.91 -0.84 -4.41
N GLY A 88 -7.56 -0.82 -3.12
CA GLY A 88 -7.08 0.40 -2.45
C GLY A 88 -5.74 0.94 -2.96
N THR A 89 -4.99 0.16 -3.76
CA THR A 89 -3.71 0.58 -4.34
C THR A 89 -3.66 0.44 -5.85
N GLN A 90 -4.73 -0.10 -6.45
CA GLN A 90 -4.84 -0.43 -7.87
C GLN A 90 -3.64 -1.25 -8.36
N ALA A 91 -3.26 -2.24 -7.56
CA ALA A 91 -2.08 -3.05 -7.78
C ALA A 91 -2.43 -4.49 -8.10
N TYR A 92 -1.80 -5.03 -9.14
CA TYR A 92 -1.83 -6.45 -9.48
C TYR A 92 -0.57 -7.15 -8.97
N PHE A 93 -0.72 -8.38 -8.50
CA PHE A 93 0.34 -9.21 -7.96
C PHE A 93 0.35 -10.56 -8.68
N ASP A 94 1.52 -11.07 -9.06
CA ASP A 94 1.67 -12.46 -9.49
C ASP A 94 1.84 -13.45 -8.33
N ASP A 95 2.11 -12.95 -7.12
CA ASP A 95 2.32 -13.76 -5.93
C ASP A 95 1.23 -13.54 -4.88
N MET A 96 0.61 -14.64 -4.43
CA MET A 96 -0.50 -14.61 -3.47
C MET A 96 -0.05 -14.17 -2.08
N ASP A 97 1.14 -14.61 -1.62
CA ASP A 97 1.60 -14.32 -0.27
C ASP A 97 2.02 -12.86 -0.14
N HIS A 98 2.63 -12.30 -1.19
CA HIS A 98 2.95 -10.88 -1.26
C HIS A 98 1.68 -10.01 -1.33
N TYR A 99 0.66 -10.44 -2.09
CA TYR A 99 -0.66 -9.81 -2.07
C TYR A 99 -1.27 -9.80 -0.66
N LYS A 100 -1.26 -10.94 0.05
CA LYS A 100 -1.78 -11.02 1.43
C LYS A 100 -1.00 -10.11 2.37
N MET A 101 0.32 -10.04 2.24
CA MET A 101 1.18 -9.16 3.02
C MET A 101 0.81 -7.69 2.80
N ILE A 102 0.68 -7.25 1.54
CA ILE A 102 0.30 -5.87 1.21
C ILE A 102 -1.13 -5.57 1.66
N LYS A 103 -2.08 -6.49 1.48
CA LYS A 103 -3.44 -6.34 1.98
C LYS A 103 -3.47 -6.16 3.50
N ALA A 104 -2.64 -6.90 4.24
CA ALA A 104 -2.50 -6.71 5.67
C ALA A 104 -1.85 -5.37 6.02
N MET A 105 -0.87 -4.91 5.23
CA MET A 105 -0.23 -3.60 5.39
C MET A 105 -1.21 -2.44 5.20
N CYS A 106 -2.15 -2.58 4.27
CA CYS A 106 -3.17 -1.56 3.97
C CYS A 106 -4.37 -1.61 4.93
N ARG A 107 -4.35 -2.45 5.98
CA ARG A 107 -5.39 -2.44 7.01
C ARG A 107 -5.20 -1.25 7.94
N LEU A 108 -6.07 -0.26 7.77
CA LEU A 108 -6.17 0.89 8.66
C LEU A 108 -6.99 0.55 9.90
N SER A 109 -6.44 0.89 11.06
CA SER A 109 -7.12 0.77 12.35
C SER A 109 -6.81 1.95 13.25
N CYS A 110 -7.68 2.20 14.22
CA CYS A 110 -7.49 3.24 15.21
C CYS A 110 -6.80 2.64 16.45
N ILE A 111 -5.58 3.08 16.73
CA ILE A 111 -4.80 2.59 17.88
C ILE A 111 -5.51 2.81 19.23
N VAL A 112 -6.32 3.86 19.37
CA VAL A 112 -7.05 4.16 20.61
C VAL A 112 -8.21 3.18 20.81
N CYS A 113 -8.95 2.90 19.73
CA CYS A 113 -10.02 1.90 19.75
C CYS A 113 -9.48 0.48 19.94
N ASP A 114 -8.37 0.15 19.26
CA ASP A 114 -7.74 -1.17 19.36
C ASP A 114 -7.32 -1.47 20.81
N LYS A 115 -6.63 -0.52 21.47
CA LYS A 115 -6.22 -0.66 22.88
C LYS A 115 -7.38 -0.82 23.85
N LYS A 116 -8.51 -0.13 23.61
CA LYS A 116 -9.72 -0.28 24.45
C LYS A 116 -10.39 -1.63 24.28
N ASN A 117 -10.28 -2.26 23.10
CA ASN A 117 -10.87 -3.56 22.81
C ASN A 117 -10.02 -4.70 23.41
N GLU A 118 -8.69 -4.56 23.41
CA GLU A 118 -7.77 -5.52 24.05
C GLU A 118 -7.99 -5.64 25.57
N GLN A 119 -8.33 -4.53 26.24
CA GLN A 119 -8.61 -4.55 27.68
C GLN A 119 -9.96 -5.17 28.06
N ARG A 120 -10.88 -5.35 27.09
CA ARG A 120 -12.24 -5.81 27.38
C ARG A 120 -12.47 -7.31 27.22
N ASN A 121 -11.49 -8.08 26.75
CA ASN A 121 -11.58 -9.55 26.60
C ASN A 121 -12.89 -10.06 25.95
N GLU A 122 -13.53 -9.22 25.12
CA GLU A 122 -14.72 -9.58 24.36
C GLU A 122 -14.27 -9.96 22.95
N GLY A 123 -14.02 -11.25 22.75
CA GLY A 123 -13.88 -11.81 21.42
C GLY A 123 -15.11 -11.46 20.59
N SER A 124 -14.91 -10.77 19.46
CA SER A 124 -15.89 -10.53 18.38
C SER A 124 -16.52 -9.13 18.24
N LYS A 125 -15.91 -8.04 18.71
CA LYS A 125 -16.24 -6.70 18.14
C LYS A 125 -15.35 -6.38 16.95
N ARG A 126 -15.95 -6.40 15.76
CA ARG A 126 -15.37 -6.07 14.45
C ARG A 126 -14.40 -4.90 14.61
N ARG A 127 -13.10 -5.12 14.38
CA ARG A 127 -12.12 -4.04 14.21
C ARG A 127 -12.74 -3.07 13.21
N ALA A 128 -12.92 -1.81 13.59
CA ALA A 128 -13.42 -0.80 12.66
C ALA A 128 -12.37 -0.66 11.56
N GLY A 129 -12.54 -1.42 10.47
CA GLY A 129 -11.68 -1.38 9.31
C GLY A 129 -12.03 -0.12 8.54
N PHE A 130 -11.08 0.79 8.42
CA PHE A 130 -11.24 1.97 7.57
C PHE A 130 -10.82 1.61 6.15
N LYS A 131 -11.60 2.02 5.15
CA LYS A 131 -11.30 1.73 3.75
C LYS A 131 -10.18 2.62 3.21
N ASN A 132 -10.09 3.85 3.72
CA ASN A 132 -9.08 4.82 3.32
C ASN A 132 -8.63 5.69 4.51
N ILE A 133 -7.56 6.46 4.30
CA ILE A 133 -6.96 7.29 5.34
C ILE A 133 -7.88 8.44 5.75
N GLU A 134 -8.69 8.97 4.85
CA GLU A 134 -9.63 10.05 5.18
C GLU A 134 -10.66 9.61 6.21
N GLN A 135 -11.20 8.40 6.08
CA GLN A 135 -12.10 7.81 7.07
C GLN A 135 -11.42 7.65 8.44
N LEU A 136 -10.17 7.19 8.45
CA LEU A 136 -9.40 7.08 9.70
C LEU A 136 -9.12 8.47 10.30
N ARG A 137 -8.76 9.46 9.48
CA ARG A 137 -8.52 10.85 9.91
C ARG A 137 -9.77 11.47 10.50
N GLY A 138 -10.91 11.33 9.83
CA GLY A 138 -12.21 11.77 10.33
C GLY A 138 -12.56 11.10 11.66
N HIS A 139 -12.36 9.79 11.77
CA HIS A 139 -12.58 9.06 13.01
C HIS A 139 -11.70 9.58 14.16
N LEU A 140 -10.39 9.73 13.94
CA LEU A 140 -9.47 10.24 14.95
C LEU A 140 -9.85 11.64 15.40
N PHE A 141 -10.24 12.51 14.47
CA PHE A 141 -10.66 13.87 14.77
C PHE A 141 -11.97 13.91 15.57
N HIS A 142 -13.02 13.23 15.10
CA HIS A 142 -14.35 13.31 15.70
C HIS A 142 -14.48 12.50 17.00
N GLN A 143 -13.85 11.33 17.10
CA GLN A 143 -14.01 10.42 18.24
C GLN A 143 -12.92 10.57 19.29
N HIS A 144 -11.72 11.01 18.89
CA HIS A 144 -10.57 11.07 19.79
C HIS A 144 -9.95 12.46 19.91
N ARG A 145 -10.42 13.44 19.11
CA ARG A 145 -9.80 14.78 18.99
C ARG A 145 -8.30 14.72 18.67
N LEU A 146 -7.90 13.67 17.95
CA LEU A 146 -6.53 13.45 17.48
C LEU A 146 -6.43 13.85 16.01
N PHE A 147 -5.26 14.38 15.63
CA PHE A 147 -4.99 14.83 14.28
C PHE A 147 -3.82 14.03 13.70
N MET A 148 -3.97 13.54 12.46
CA MET A 148 -2.84 13.02 11.70
C MET A 148 -2.29 14.13 10.82
N CYS A 149 -1.02 14.49 11.04
CA CYS A 149 -0.31 15.46 10.22
C CYS A 149 0.13 14.84 8.89
N SER A 150 0.26 15.63 7.82
CA SER A 150 0.79 15.14 6.53
C SER A 150 2.20 14.57 6.72
N LEU A 151 3.04 15.24 7.52
CA LEU A 151 4.38 14.76 7.89
C LEU A 151 4.39 13.40 8.61
N CYS A 152 3.31 13.05 9.30
CA CYS A 152 3.14 11.78 10.00
C CYS A 152 2.78 10.65 9.02
N LEU A 153 2.20 11.01 7.87
CA LEU A 153 1.85 10.13 6.76
C LEU A 153 3.03 10.01 5.77
N GLU A 154 3.80 11.09 5.60
CA GLU A 154 4.97 11.18 4.73
C GLU A 154 6.26 10.63 5.40
N GLY A 155 6.31 10.62 6.74
CA GLY A 155 7.43 10.20 7.57
C GLY A 155 7.60 8.68 7.67
N ARG A 156 8.54 8.14 6.90
CA ARG A 156 8.98 6.73 6.97
C ARG A 156 9.66 6.43 8.31
N LYS A 157 9.02 5.58 9.11
CA LYS A 157 9.58 4.45 9.93
C LYS A 157 8.89 4.25 11.26
N VAL A 158 8.07 5.18 11.77
CA VAL A 158 7.40 5.01 13.06
C VAL A 158 6.05 5.68 13.05
N ARG A 159 5.01 4.94 13.48
CA ARG A 159 3.65 5.45 13.73
C ARG A 159 3.70 6.54 14.81
N TYR A 160 3.95 7.79 14.44
CA TYR A 160 3.77 8.93 15.33
C TYR A 160 2.43 9.60 15.04
N VAL A 161 1.47 9.42 15.96
CA VAL A 161 0.31 10.31 16.05
C VAL A 161 0.82 11.59 16.72
N CYS A 162 0.68 12.73 16.05
CA CYS A 162 0.99 14.02 16.65
C CYS A 162 -0.09 14.33 17.70
N MET A 163 0.24 14.12 18.97
CA MET A 163 -0.55 14.62 20.10
C MET A 163 -0.07 16.05 20.39
N LYS A 164 -0.86 17.04 19.99
CA LYS A 164 -0.79 18.39 20.54
C LYS A 164 -1.87 18.55 21.59
#